data_AF-A0A410RV19-F1
#
_entry.id   AF-A0A410RV19-F1
#
_cell.length_a   1.000
_cell.length_b   1.000
_cell.length_c   1.000
_cell.angle_alpha   90.00
_cell.angle_beta   90.00
_cell.angle_gamma   90.00
#
_symmetry.space_group_name_H-M   'P 1'
#
loop_
_entity.id
_entity.type
_entity.pdbx_description
1 polymer ?
#
loop_
_entity_poly.entity_id
_entity_poly.type
_entity_poly.pdbx_seq_one_letter_code
_entity_poly.pdbx_strand_id
1 'polypeptide(L)'
;MVRAWADRYPVPYASAHSMADDQLSGAPHFGRDDEATLRAGFNRIHEVYWLNVFGSELVESVGRERMLSTPAHLVEELPNGSVLLVLRPTAADFASEEARVAQARAHVHLRPDLDFDTVLRTLRERSAALVPVVPRFHPDLAPLLSRLPDAFAISERQRKIAELNAFQPPEPEEWLPAALPSDVESPERARGDYGDLAEGLVAALHTQVPSIMDATPESLTDLDFYFWKENFPERYKRELIDEHTVPALGAYLGGILVRRLGGTWVPRQKLEESQVRVGQRVWLPFLRARRYMRSRQSLLDHSLTQYFREAERYRS
;
A
#
# COMPACT_ATOMS: atom_id res chain seq x y z
N MET A 1 7.19 -32.64 2.61
CA MET A 1 5.90 -32.28 3.25
C MET A 1 4.73 -32.41 2.29
N VAL A 2 4.67 -31.64 1.19
CA VAL A 2 3.54 -31.65 0.23
C VAL A 2 3.24 -33.04 -0.33
N ARG A 3 4.27 -33.81 -0.74
CA ARG A 3 4.11 -35.20 -1.20
C ARG A 3 3.31 -36.08 -0.22
N ALA A 4 3.72 -36.09 1.05
CA ALA A 4 3.07 -36.91 2.08
C ALA A 4 1.63 -36.45 2.39
N TRP A 5 1.33 -35.17 2.16
CA TRP A 5 -0.02 -34.63 2.29
C TRP A 5 -0.89 -35.03 1.08
N ALA A 6 -0.41 -34.82 -0.15
CA ALA A 6 -1.12 -35.16 -1.38
C ALA A 6 -1.36 -36.67 -1.56
N ASP A 7 -0.52 -37.50 -0.96
CA ASP A 7 -0.70 -38.97 -0.89
C ASP A 7 -1.92 -39.37 -0.03
N ARG A 8 -2.17 -38.64 1.06
CA ARG A 8 -3.18 -39.00 2.08
C ARG A 8 -4.55 -38.38 1.85
N TYR A 9 -4.60 -37.23 1.18
CA TYR A 9 -5.83 -36.47 0.99
C TYR A 9 -6.13 -36.34 -0.51
N PRO A 10 -7.38 -36.57 -0.95
CA PRO A 10 -7.79 -36.25 -2.31
C PRO A 10 -7.62 -34.75 -2.56
N VAL A 11 -6.87 -34.39 -3.60
CA VAL A 11 -6.61 -33.00 -3.99
C VAL A 11 -7.05 -32.82 -5.44
N PRO A 12 -8.12 -32.05 -5.72
CA PRO A 12 -8.50 -31.75 -7.10
C PRO A 12 -7.38 -30.99 -7.83
N TYR A 13 -6.80 -30.01 -7.15
CA TYR A 13 -5.64 -29.24 -7.59
C TYR A 13 -4.99 -28.52 -6.40
N ALA A 14 -3.67 -28.43 -6.37
CA ALA A 14 -2.93 -27.55 -5.47
C ALA A 14 -1.68 -26.99 -6.15
N SER A 15 -1.21 -25.82 -5.72
CA SER A 15 0.03 -25.22 -6.21
C SER A 15 0.83 -24.55 -5.10
N ALA A 16 2.11 -24.31 -5.35
CA ALA A 16 2.94 -23.41 -4.55
C ALA A 16 3.84 -22.59 -5.47
N HIS A 17 3.92 -21.28 -5.19
CA HIS A 17 4.68 -20.31 -5.97
C HIS A 17 4.99 -19.04 -5.19
N SER A 18 5.72 -18.11 -5.80
CA SER A 18 5.80 -16.73 -5.31
C SER A 18 4.41 -16.09 -5.29
N MET A 19 3.97 -15.63 -4.12
CA MET A 19 2.69 -14.94 -3.95
C MET A 19 2.60 -13.67 -4.80
N ALA A 20 3.72 -12.99 -5.02
CA ALA A 20 3.76 -11.79 -5.86
C ALA A 20 3.55 -12.12 -7.34
N ASP A 21 4.10 -13.23 -7.82
CA ASP A 21 3.92 -13.68 -9.21
C ASP A 21 2.54 -14.31 -9.45
N ASP A 22 2.01 -14.99 -8.44
CA ASP A 22 0.64 -15.53 -8.46
C ASP A 22 -0.40 -14.40 -8.57
N GLN A 23 -0.24 -13.33 -7.79
CA GLN A 23 -1.08 -12.13 -7.92
C GLN A 23 -1.01 -11.48 -9.32
N LEU A 24 0.13 -11.59 -10.01
CA LEU A 24 0.29 -11.08 -11.39
C LEU A 24 -0.23 -12.05 -12.45
N SER A 25 -0.26 -13.36 -12.18
CA SER A 25 -0.86 -14.34 -13.11
C SER A 25 -2.36 -14.10 -13.24
N GLY A 26 -2.99 -13.68 -12.14
CA GLY A 26 -4.44 -13.53 -12.02
C GLY A 26 -5.19 -14.86 -12.06
N ALA A 27 -4.51 -16.00 -12.25
CA ALA A 27 -5.14 -17.31 -12.38
C ALA A 27 -5.69 -17.82 -11.03
N PRO A 28 -6.73 -18.67 -11.04
CA PRO A 28 -7.59 -19.02 -12.19
C PRO A 28 -8.64 -17.95 -12.53
N HIS A 29 -8.71 -16.88 -11.73
CA HIS A 29 -9.79 -15.88 -11.78
C HIS A 29 -9.73 -15.00 -13.03
N PHE A 30 -8.53 -14.65 -13.50
CA PHE A 30 -8.26 -13.63 -14.53
C PHE A 30 -9.07 -12.35 -14.32
N GLY A 31 -9.26 -11.93 -13.05
CA GLY A 31 -10.09 -10.79 -12.66
C GLY A 31 -11.60 -11.07 -12.52
N ARG A 32 -12.03 -12.34 -12.54
CA ARG A 32 -13.42 -12.77 -12.27
C ARG A 32 -13.65 -13.05 -10.78
N ASP A 33 -14.90 -12.89 -10.35
CA ASP A 33 -15.33 -13.20 -8.98
C ASP A 33 -15.14 -14.70 -8.64
N ASP A 34 -14.93 -14.98 -7.35
CA ASP A 34 -14.60 -16.29 -6.81
C ASP A 34 -15.71 -17.32 -7.10
N GLU A 35 -16.97 -16.88 -7.00
CA GLU A 35 -18.12 -17.73 -7.26
C GLU A 35 -18.23 -18.15 -8.73
N ALA A 36 -17.87 -17.26 -9.66
CA ALA A 36 -17.86 -17.55 -11.09
C ALA A 36 -16.72 -18.52 -11.48
N THR A 37 -15.61 -18.44 -10.75
CA THR A 37 -14.41 -19.27 -10.99
C THR A 37 -14.59 -20.68 -10.43
N LEU A 38 -15.20 -20.81 -9.25
CA LEU A 38 -15.61 -22.10 -8.69
C LEU A 38 -16.66 -22.81 -9.56
N ARG A 39 -17.60 -22.07 -10.17
CA ARG A 39 -18.60 -22.62 -11.10
C ARG A 39 -18.00 -23.05 -12.46
N ALA A 40 -16.91 -22.43 -12.91
CA ALA A 40 -16.24 -22.79 -14.16
C ALA A 40 -15.41 -24.09 -14.06
N GLY A 41 -15.14 -24.54 -12.83
CA GLY A 41 -14.47 -25.81 -12.51
C GLY A 41 -12.96 -25.78 -12.71
N PHE A 42 -12.22 -26.50 -11.86
CA PHE A 42 -10.76 -26.75 -11.99
C PHE A 42 -10.44 -27.81 -13.06
N ASN A 43 -11.30 -27.95 -14.07
CA ASN A 43 -11.26 -29.04 -15.03
C ASN A 43 -10.24 -28.79 -16.16
N ARG A 44 -9.45 -27.72 -16.06
CA ARG A 44 -8.44 -27.31 -17.03
C ARG A 44 -7.25 -26.69 -16.30
N ILE A 45 -6.07 -26.85 -16.90
CA ILE A 45 -4.83 -26.22 -16.42
C ILE A 45 -4.83 -24.77 -16.89
N HIS A 46 -4.96 -23.82 -15.96
CA HIS A 46 -4.96 -22.38 -16.24
C HIS A 46 -3.55 -21.78 -16.25
N GLU A 47 -2.72 -22.24 -15.32
CA GLU A 47 -1.34 -21.81 -15.14
C GLU A 47 -0.55 -22.98 -14.56
N VAL A 48 0.76 -23.00 -14.78
CA VAL A 48 1.67 -23.96 -14.15
C VAL A 48 2.63 -23.20 -13.26
N TYR A 49 2.69 -23.56 -11.99
CA TYR A 49 3.54 -22.90 -10.98
C TYR A 49 4.80 -23.69 -10.67
N TRP A 50 5.67 -23.17 -9.80
CA TRP A 50 6.89 -23.89 -9.37
C TRP A 50 6.59 -25.31 -8.90
N LEU A 51 5.56 -25.49 -8.07
CA LEU A 51 5.03 -26.78 -7.65
C LEU A 51 3.54 -26.85 -7.98
N ASN A 52 3.10 -27.99 -8.51
CA ASN A 52 1.68 -28.29 -8.76
C ASN A 52 1.37 -29.73 -8.33
N VAL A 53 0.16 -29.94 -7.83
CA VAL A 53 -0.45 -31.26 -7.63
C VAL A 53 -1.71 -31.28 -8.47
N PHE A 54 -1.75 -32.13 -9.48
CA PHE A 54 -2.92 -32.32 -10.32
C PHE A 54 -3.68 -33.56 -9.84
N GLY A 55 -4.95 -33.40 -9.48
CA GLY A 55 -5.80 -34.51 -9.08
C GLY A 55 -6.06 -35.50 -10.22
N SER A 56 -6.46 -36.72 -9.87
CA SER A 56 -6.69 -37.82 -10.82
C SER A 56 -7.64 -37.45 -11.98
N GLU A 57 -8.74 -36.76 -11.71
CA GLU A 57 -9.69 -36.32 -12.76
C GLU A 57 -9.03 -35.40 -13.80
N LEU A 58 -8.19 -34.45 -13.34
CA LEU A 58 -7.48 -33.54 -14.23
C LEU A 58 -6.37 -34.28 -15.00
N VAL A 59 -5.67 -35.21 -14.33
CA VAL A 59 -4.68 -36.10 -14.95
C VAL A 59 -5.29 -36.95 -16.06
N GLU A 60 -6.48 -37.52 -15.83
CA GLU A 60 -7.22 -38.28 -16.85
C GLU A 60 -7.66 -37.38 -18.01
N SER A 61 -8.16 -36.17 -17.73
CA SER A 61 -8.64 -35.25 -18.78
C SER A 61 -7.53 -34.74 -19.71
N VAL A 62 -6.33 -34.50 -19.19
CA VAL A 62 -5.15 -34.07 -19.97
C VAL A 62 -4.42 -35.27 -20.59
N GLY A 63 -4.56 -36.44 -19.98
CA GLY A 63 -3.90 -37.69 -20.36
C GLY A 63 -2.69 -37.99 -19.46
N ARG A 64 -2.71 -39.16 -18.83
CA ARG A 64 -1.66 -39.62 -17.90
C ARG A 64 -0.27 -39.62 -18.53
N GLU A 65 -0.11 -40.11 -19.74
CA GLU A 65 1.19 -40.13 -20.43
C GLU A 65 1.75 -38.71 -20.64
N ARG A 66 0.89 -37.76 -21.02
CA ARG A 66 1.28 -36.35 -21.18
C ARG A 66 1.69 -35.75 -19.83
N MET A 67 0.91 -36.00 -18.78
CA MET A 67 1.24 -35.54 -17.43
C MET A 67 2.61 -36.06 -16.97
N LEU A 68 2.87 -37.36 -17.09
CA LEU A 68 4.11 -37.99 -16.64
C LEU A 68 5.35 -37.63 -17.49
N SER A 69 5.14 -37.24 -18.75
CA SER A 69 6.21 -36.76 -19.65
C SER A 69 6.46 -35.26 -19.57
N THR A 70 5.83 -34.54 -18.64
CA THR A 70 5.98 -33.09 -18.51
C THR A 70 7.45 -32.71 -18.27
N PRO A 71 8.03 -31.77 -19.03
CA PRO A 71 9.41 -31.34 -18.84
C PRO A 71 9.54 -30.56 -17.52
N ALA A 72 10.08 -31.21 -16.49
CA ALA A 72 10.23 -30.64 -15.15
C ALA A 72 11.39 -31.29 -14.37
N HIS A 73 11.74 -30.70 -13.23
CA HIS A 73 12.76 -31.25 -12.34
C HIS A 73 12.30 -32.56 -11.67
N LEU A 74 11.03 -32.63 -11.28
CA LEU A 74 10.39 -33.82 -10.72
C LEU A 74 8.97 -33.96 -11.27
N VAL A 75 8.63 -35.18 -11.69
CA VAL A 75 7.28 -35.62 -11.98
C VAL A 75 7.07 -36.93 -11.24
N GLU A 76 6.11 -37.00 -10.32
CA GLU A 76 5.81 -38.19 -9.53
C GLU A 76 4.32 -38.48 -9.55
N GLU A 77 3.96 -39.70 -9.93
CA GLU A 77 2.60 -40.20 -9.75
C GLU A 77 2.40 -40.70 -8.33
N LEU A 78 1.29 -40.31 -7.71
CA LEU A 78 0.92 -40.71 -6.36
C LEU A 78 -0.05 -41.91 -6.39
N PRO A 79 -0.14 -42.71 -5.31
CA PRO A 79 -1.01 -43.88 -5.23
C PRO A 79 -2.50 -43.62 -5.50
N ASN A 80 -2.96 -42.38 -5.29
CA ASN A 80 -4.34 -41.95 -5.55
C ASN A 80 -4.58 -41.50 -7.00
N GLY A 81 -3.61 -41.66 -7.91
CA GLY A 81 -3.69 -41.26 -9.31
C GLY A 81 -3.42 -39.77 -9.57
N SER A 82 -3.09 -38.99 -8.54
CA SER A 82 -2.66 -37.60 -8.69
C SER A 82 -1.21 -37.52 -9.18
N VAL A 83 -0.82 -36.41 -9.79
CA VAL A 83 0.56 -36.16 -10.23
C VAL A 83 1.14 -34.94 -9.53
N LEU A 84 2.27 -35.12 -8.85
CA LEU A 84 3.10 -34.06 -8.30
C LEU A 84 4.12 -33.61 -9.36
N LEU A 85 4.14 -32.32 -9.65
CA LEU A 85 5.04 -31.67 -10.59
C LEU A 85 5.86 -30.60 -9.87
N VAL A 86 7.20 -30.62 -10.02
CA VAL A 86 8.09 -29.57 -9.54
C VAL A 86 9.00 -29.12 -10.68
N LEU A 87 8.92 -27.85 -11.07
CA LEU A 87 9.62 -27.34 -12.26
C LEU A 87 11.12 -27.15 -12.05
N ARG A 88 11.52 -26.74 -10.83
CA ARG A 88 12.89 -26.35 -10.48
C ARG A 88 13.27 -26.86 -9.09
N PRO A 89 14.56 -27.12 -8.81
CA PRO A 89 15.00 -27.59 -7.49
C PRO A 89 14.67 -26.64 -6.33
N THR A 90 14.57 -25.34 -6.59
CA THR A 90 14.24 -24.31 -5.60
C THR A 90 13.12 -23.40 -6.10
N ALA A 91 12.33 -22.85 -5.17
CA ALA A 91 11.33 -21.83 -5.47
C ALA A 91 11.93 -20.41 -5.47
N ALA A 92 13.14 -20.24 -4.94
CA ALA A 92 13.74 -18.92 -4.72
C ALA A 92 14.14 -18.22 -6.03
N ASP A 93 14.38 -18.97 -7.09
CA ASP A 93 14.77 -18.46 -8.42
C ASP A 93 13.58 -18.36 -9.39
N PHE A 94 12.33 -18.31 -8.90
CA PHE A 94 11.12 -18.38 -9.74
C PHE A 94 11.07 -17.33 -10.87
N ALA A 95 11.72 -16.17 -10.70
CA ALA A 95 11.78 -15.09 -11.68
C ALA A 95 13.02 -15.13 -12.59
N SER A 96 13.90 -16.13 -12.43
CA SER A 96 15.06 -16.32 -13.31
C SER A 96 14.64 -16.74 -14.72
N GLU A 97 15.49 -16.45 -15.69
CA GLU A 97 15.25 -16.81 -17.09
C GLU A 97 15.07 -18.34 -17.23
N GLU A 98 15.90 -19.13 -16.57
CA GLU A 98 15.82 -20.59 -16.62
C GLU A 98 14.54 -21.13 -15.96
N ALA A 99 14.07 -20.50 -14.89
CA ALA A 99 12.79 -20.84 -14.27
C ALA A 99 11.62 -20.50 -15.20
N ARG A 100 11.63 -19.34 -15.87
CA ARG A 100 10.57 -18.97 -16.83
C ARG A 100 10.54 -19.85 -18.05
N VAL A 101 11.70 -20.25 -18.58
CA VAL A 101 11.78 -21.21 -19.68
C VAL A 101 11.24 -22.58 -19.26
N ALA A 102 11.60 -23.07 -18.06
CA ALA A 102 11.05 -24.33 -17.54
C ALA A 102 9.52 -24.27 -17.36
N GLN A 103 9.02 -23.16 -16.82
CA GLN A 103 7.59 -22.91 -16.64
C GLN A 103 6.85 -22.84 -17.98
N ALA A 104 7.37 -22.10 -18.96
CA ALA A 104 6.78 -22.02 -20.28
C ALA A 104 6.73 -23.39 -20.97
N ARG A 105 7.82 -24.18 -20.90
CA ARG A 105 7.89 -25.53 -21.48
C ARG A 105 6.85 -26.47 -20.87
N ALA A 106 6.75 -26.50 -19.54
CA ALA A 106 5.77 -27.32 -18.86
C ALA A 106 4.33 -26.88 -19.18
N HIS A 107 4.09 -25.56 -19.24
CA HIS A 107 2.77 -25.02 -19.55
C HIS A 107 2.32 -25.40 -20.96
N VAL A 108 3.11 -25.16 -22.00
CA VAL A 108 2.72 -25.53 -23.38
C VAL A 108 2.68 -27.04 -23.62
N HIS A 109 3.46 -27.83 -22.88
CA HIS A 109 3.36 -29.29 -22.93
C HIS A 109 2.00 -29.79 -22.42
N LEU A 110 1.53 -29.20 -21.32
CA LEU A 110 0.23 -29.53 -20.72
C LEU A 110 -0.95 -28.86 -21.44
N ARG A 111 -0.71 -27.74 -22.12
CA ARG A 111 -1.69 -26.97 -22.90
C ARG A 111 -1.16 -26.72 -24.31
N PRO A 112 -1.29 -27.70 -25.23
CA PRO A 112 -0.72 -27.62 -26.57
C PRO A 112 -1.38 -26.56 -27.46
N ASP A 113 -2.50 -25.99 -27.02
CA ASP A 113 -3.17 -24.86 -27.67
C ASP A 113 -2.45 -23.51 -27.42
N LEU A 114 -1.48 -23.46 -26.49
CA LEU A 114 -0.69 -22.27 -26.20
C LEU A 114 0.59 -22.19 -27.03
N ASP A 115 0.97 -20.97 -27.38
CA ASP A 115 2.23 -20.66 -28.05
C ASP A 115 3.36 -20.41 -27.04
N PHE A 116 4.52 -21.06 -27.24
CA PHE A 116 5.65 -21.00 -26.32
C PHE A 116 6.21 -19.58 -26.17
N ASP A 117 6.43 -18.87 -27.27
CA ASP A 117 7.04 -17.55 -27.25
C ASP A 117 6.12 -16.53 -26.58
N THR A 118 4.81 -16.66 -26.78
CA THR A 118 3.79 -15.84 -26.12
C THR A 118 3.74 -16.09 -24.61
N VAL A 119 3.77 -17.35 -24.18
CA VAL A 119 3.82 -17.71 -22.75
C VAL A 119 5.10 -17.18 -22.11
N LEU A 120 6.26 -17.44 -22.72
CA LEU A 120 7.56 -17.02 -22.18
C LEU A 120 7.67 -15.50 -22.10
N ARG A 121 7.19 -14.76 -23.10
CA ARG A 121 7.15 -13.29 -23.07
C ARG A 121 6.32 -12.77 -21.89
N THR A 122 5.11 -13.30 -21.70
CA THR A 122 4.25 -12.93 -20.56
C THR A 122 4.93 -13.21 -19.23
N LEU A 123 5.61 -14.35 -19.08
CA LEU A 123 6.36 -14.69 -17.87
C LEU A 123 7.56 -13.76 -17.62
N ARG A 124 8.25 -13.33 -18.67
CA ARG A 124 9.33 -12.34 -18.58
C ARG A 124 8.81 -10.97 -18.17
N GLU A 125 7.67 -10.53 -18.71
CA GLU A 125 7.01 -9.28 -18.30
C GLU A 125 6.66 -9.29 -16.80
N ARG A 126 6.12 -10.40 -16.28
CA ARG A 126 5.87 -10.55 -14.83
C ARG A 126 7.17 -10.48 -14.02
N SER A 127 8.24 -11.11 -14.51
CA SER A 127 9.55 -11.06 -13.84
C SER A 127 10.11 -9.64 -13.80
N ALA A 128 9.99 -8.90 -14.89
CA ALA A 128 10.41 -7.50 -14.97
C ALA A 128 9.63 -6.61 -13.97
N ALA A 129 8.33 -6.86 -13.80
CA ALA A 129 7.51 -6.13 -12.83
C ALA A 129 7.90 -6.39 -11.35
N LEU A 130 8.52 -7.54 -11.08
CA LEU A 130 8.94 -7.96 -9.73
C LEU A 130 10.41 -7.66 -9.40
N VAL A 131 11.16 -7.04 -10.32
CA VAL A 131 12.55 -6.65 -10.08
C VAL A 131 12.62 -5.74 -8.85
N PRO A 132 13.44 -6.06 -7.83
CA PRO A 132 13.55 -5.23 -6.64
C PRO A 132 13.99 -3.79 -6.94
N VAL A 133 13.26 -2.83 -6.39
CA VAL A 133 13.57 -1.40 -6.46
C VAL A 133 14.05 -0.95 -5.08
N VAL A 134 15.21 -0.28 -5.05
CA VAL A 134 15.77 0.25 -3.80
C VAL A 134 15.00 1.52 -3.39
N PRO A 135 14.44 1.58 -2.16
CA PRO A 135 13.79 2.78 -1.64
C PRO A 135 14.78 3.97 -1.52
N ARG A 136 14.39 5.10 -2.10
CA ARG A 136 15.12 6.39 -2.10
C ARG A 136 14.13 7.56 -1.99
N PHE A 137 13.26 7.48 -0.99
CA PHE A 137 12.18 8.43 -0.77
C PHE A 137 12.69 9.83 -0.40
N HIS A 138 11.86 10.85 -0.66
CA HIS A 138 12.14 12.22 -0.24
C HIS A 138 12.39 12.29 1.28
N PRO A 139 13.46 12.94 1.76
CA PRO A 139 13.89 12.88 3.16
C PRO A 139 12.81 13.34 4.14
N ASP A 140 12.04 14.37 3.78
CA ASP A 140 10.97 14.93 4.63
C ASP A 140 9.79 14.00 4.85
N LEU A 141 9.57 13.07 3.91
CA LEU A 141 8.49 12.12 3.97
C LEU A 141 8.97 10.68 4.13
N ALA A 142 10.28 10.43 4.20
CA ALA A 142 10.83 9.09 4.23
C ALA A 142 10.21 8.18 5.31
N PRO A 143 9.95 8.65 6.56
CA PRO A 143 9.27 7.82 7.57
C PRO A 143 7.80 7.48 7.26
N LEU A 144 7.10 8.32 6.49
CA LEU A 144 5.76 8.05 6.00
C LEU A 144 5.80 7.10 4.81
N LEU A 145 6.58 7.45 3.78
CA LEU A 145 6.64 6.73 2.51
C LEU A 145 7.20 5.32 2.66
N SER A 146 8.04 5.06 3.67
CA SER A 146 8.54 3.70 3.95
C SER A 146 7.47 2.73 4.43
N ARG A 147 6.33 3.22 4.94
CA ARG A 147 5.23 2.40 5.45
C ARG A 147 4.17 2.11 4.39
N LEU A 148 4.10 2.94 3.34
CA LEU A 148 3.08 2.81 2.29
C LEU A 148 3.21 1.53 1.45
N PRO A 149 4.41 1.04 1.07
CA PRO A 149 4.56 -0.19 0.29
C PRO A 149 3.83 -1.40 0.88
N ASP A 150 3.79 -1.52 2.21
CA ASP A 150 3.13 -2.64 2.88
C ASP A 150 1.60 -2.60 2.78
N ALA A 151 1.02 -1.45 2.46
CA ALA A 151 -0.41 -1.28 2.23
C ALA A 151 -0.87 -1.73 0.82
N PHE A 152 0.06 -1.99 -0.11
CA PHE A 152 -0.25 -2.46 -1.46
C PHE A 152 -0.07 -3.98 -1.58
N ALA A 153 -0.72 -4.57 -2.59
CA ALA A 153 -0.50 -5.96 -2.96
C ALA A 153 1.00 -6.19 -3.26
N ILE A 154 1.53 -7.37 -2.88
CA ILE A 154 2.97 -7.66 -2.96
C ILE A 154 3.46 -7.54 -4.40
N SER A 155 2.64 -7.95 -5.37
CA SER A 155 2.87 -7.78 -6.81
C SER A 155 3.10 -6.33 -7.25
N GLU A 156 2.52 -5.35 -6.54
CA GLU A 156 2.57 -3.95 -6.93
C GLU A 156 3.68 -3.17 -6.21
N ARG A 157 4.27 -3.76 -5.16
CA ARG A 157 5.20 -3.06 -4.25
C ARG A 157 6.37 -2.42 -4.99
N GLN A 158 7.01 -3.14 -5.92
CA GLN A 158 8.20 -2.62 -6.61
C GLN A 158 7.88 -1.40 -7.47
N ARG A 159 6.77 -1.48 -8.22
CA ARG A 159 6.24 -0.35 -8.99
C ARG A 159 5.87 0.82 -8.09
N LYS A 160 5.20 0.56 -6.95
CA LYS A 160 4.83 1.62 -6.00
C LYS A 160 6.05 2.26 -5.34
N ILE A 161 7.09 1.50 -5.01
CA ILE A 161 8.36 2.06 -4.53
C ILE A 161 8.97 2.96 -5.61
N ALA A 162 8.96 2.57 -6.88
CA ALA A 162 9.47 3.40 -7.97
C ALA A 162 8.67 4.71 -8.13
N GLU A 163 7.33 4.66 -8.06
CA GLU A 163 6.46 5.84 -8.07
C GLU A 163 6.78 6.78 -6.88
N LEU A 164 6.91 6.23 -5.68
CA LEU A 164 7.22 6.98 -4.45
C LEU A 164 8.65 7.54 -4.44
N ASN A 165 9.60 6.89 -5.11
CA ASN A 165 10.95 7.43 -5.32
C ASN A 165 10.95 8.64 -6.26
N ALA A 166 10.08 8.63 -7.28
CA ALA A 166 9.95 9.74 -8.22
C ALA A 166 9.13 10.91 -7.66
N PHE A 167 8.30 10.65 -6.65
CA PHE A 167 7.45 11.65 -6.01
C PHE A 167 8.27 12.75 -5.31
N GLN A 168 8.00 13.99 -5.70
CA GLN A 168 8.52 15.19 -5.05
C GLN A 168 7.34 15.93 -4.42
N PRO A 169 7.25 16.02 -3.08
CA PRO A 169 6.16 16.74 -2.45
C PRO A 169 6.30 18.24 -2.74
N PRO A 170 5.19 18.95 -3.04
CA PRO A 170 5.24 20.39 -3.25
C PRO A 170 5.68 21.10 -1.96
N GLU A 171 6.41 22.21 -2.09
CA GLU A 171 6.80 23.00 -0.92
C GLU A 171 5.55 23.54 -0.20
N PRO A 172 5.51 23.55 1.15
CA PRO A 172 4.42 24.16 1.89
C PRO A 172 4.28 25.66 1.56
N GLU A 173 3.13 26.03 1.02
CA GLU A 173 2.79 27.42 0.69
C GLU A 173 2.00 28.10 1.81
N GLU A 174 1.53 27.34 2.81
CA GLU A 174 0.63 27.83 3.85
C GLU A 174 1.39 28.60 4.95
N TRP A 175 2.20 29.58 4.55
CA TRP A 175 2.94 30.48 5.43
C TRP A 175 2.99 31.92 4.90
N LEU A 176 3.24 32.87 5.81
CA LEU A 176 3.40 34.31 5.54
C LEU A 176 4.69 34.84 6.18
N PRO A 177 5.33 35.87 5.59
CA PRO A 177 6.57 36.44 6.12
C PRO A 177 6.37 37.25 7.41
N ALA A 178 5.15 37.67 7.72
CA ALA A 178 4.83 38.40 8.94
C ALA A 178 3.40 38.09 9.38
N ALA A 179 3.15 38.17 10.69
CA ALA A 179 1.82 37.96 11.24
C ALA A 179 0.90 39.13 10.90
N LEU A 180 -0.33 38.81 10.52
CA LEU A 180 -1.42 39.78 10.59
C LEU A 180 -1.86 39.88 12.07
N PRO A 181 -2.23 41.07 12.57
CA PRO A 181 -2.70 41.22 13.94
C PRO A 181 -3.93 40.35 14.18
N SER A 182 -4.20 39.94 15.42
CA SER A 182 -5.45 39.26 15.75
C SER A 182 -6.64 40.18 15.50
N ASP A 183 -7.70 39.67 14.87
CA ASP A 183 -8.98 40.39 14.65
C ASP A 183 -10.17 39.77 15.40
N VAL A 184 -9.88 38.83 16.32
CA VAL A 184 -10.87 38.30 17.26
C VAL A 184 -10.92 39.17 18.52
N GLU A 185 -12.10 39.31 19.11
CA GLU A 185 -12.32 40.11 20.33
C GLU A 185 -11.58 39.55 21.54
N SER A 186 -11.50 38.21 21.66
CA SER A 186 -10.80 37.53 22.76
C SER A 186 -9.87 36.43 22.22
N PRO A 187 -8.57 36.74 22.04
CA PRO A 187 -7.58 35.76 21.61
C PRO A 187 -7.41 34.58 22.57
N GLU A 188 -7.57 34.81 23.88
CA GLU A 188 -7.47 33.77 24.90
C GLU A 188 -8.60 32.74 24.76
N ARG A 189 -9.82 33.21 24.54
CA ARG A 189 -10.98 32.33 24.31
C ARG A 189 -10.80 31.49 23.05
N ALA A 190 -10.40 32.12 21.94
CA ALA A 190 -10.14 31.41 20.70
C ALA A 190 -9.06 30.32 20.84
N ARG A 191 -8.01 30.58 21.65
CA ARG A 191 -6.99 29.55 21.97
C ARG A 191 -7.56 28.40 22.79
N GLY A 192 -8.50 28.67 23.71
CA GLY A 192 -9.24 27.64 24.43
C GLY A 192 -10.05 26.75 23.49
N ASP A 193 -10.82 27.38 22.58
CA ASP A 193 -11.63 26.65 21.58
C ASP A 193 -10.74 25.77 20.67
N TYR A 194 -9.53 26.22 20.31
CA TYR A 194 -8.58 25.39 19.57
C TYR A 194 -8.05 24.21 20.41
N GLY A 195 -7.88 24.40 21.72
CA GLY A 195 -7.56 23.32 22.65
C GLY A 195 -8.63 22.24 22.61
N ASP A 196 -9.90 22.62 22.76
CA ASP A 196 -11.04 21.68 22.74
C ASP A 196 -11.15 20.94 21.40
N LEU A 197 -10.92 21.62 20.28
CA LEU A 197 -10.88 21.01 18.95
C LEU A 197 -9.76 19.97 18.82
N ALA A 198 -8.55 20.28 19.31
CA ALA A 198 -7.42 19.36 19.28
C ALA A 198 -7.67 18.14 20.20
N GLU A 199 -8.27 18.34 21.37
CA GLU A 199 -8.68 17.28 22.28
C GLU A 199 -9.75 16.38 21.65
N GLY A 200 -10.69 16.96 20.91
CA GLY A 200 -11.69 16.21 20.13
C GLY A 200 -11.05 15.25 19.11
N LEU A 201 -9.98 15.69 18.43
CA LEU A 201 -9.22 14.81 17.51
C LEU A 201 -8.56 13.65 18.26
N VAL A 202 -7.91 13.94 19.39
CA VAL A 202 -7.25 12.93 20.23
C VAL A 202 -8.29 11.94 20.73
N ALA A 203 -9.42 12.40 21.26
CA ALA A 203 -10.50 11.54 21.73
C ALA A 203 -11.00 10.61 20.62
N ALA A 204 -11.18 11.12 19.39
CA ALA A 204 -11.66 10.34 18.26
C ALA A 204 -10.63 9.30 17.75
N LEU A 205 -9.33 9.62 17.79
CA LEU A 205 -8.31 8.83 17.08
C LEU A 205 -7.30 8.11 17.98
N HIS A 206 -7.23 8.36 19.29
CA HIS A 206 -6.21 7.77 20.18
C HIS A 206 -6.17 6.23 20.16
N THR A 207 -7.28 5.56 19.84
CA THR A 207 -7.27 4.09 19.71
C THR A 207 -6.56 3.63 18.43
N GLN A 208 -6.73 4.35 17.32
CA GLN A 208 -6.15 4.00 16.02
C GLN A 208 -4.75 4.58 15.82
N VAL A 209 -4.49 5.74 16.43
CA VAL A 209 -3.23 6.45 16.41
C VAL A 209 -2.85 6.82 17.86
N PRO A 210 -2.32 5.87 18.66
CA PRO A 210 -2.02 6.11 20.08
C PRO A 210 -1.03 7.24 20.33
N SER A 211 -0.04 7.42 19.44
CA SER A 211 0.95 8.49 19.51
C SER A 211 0.36 9.90 19.46
N ILE A 212 -0.91 10.04 19.03
CA ILE A 212 -1.59 11.34 18.98
C ILE A 212 -1.67 12.00 20.37
N MET A 213 -1.70 11.19 21.44
CA MET A 213 -1.72 11.67 22.83
C MET A 213 -0.41 12.37 23.22
N ASP A 214 0.71 11.95 22.64
CA ASP A 214 2.05 12.47 22.98
C ASP A 214 2.34 13.81 22.28
N ALA A 215 1.56 14.17 21.26
CA ALA A 215 1.72 15.40 20.47
C ALA A 215 3.18 15.62 20.00
N THR A 216 3.82 14.57 19.50
CA THR A 216 5.19 14.57 18.97
C THR A 216 5.21 14.80 17.46
N PRO A 217 6.35 15.16 16.85
CA PRO A 217 6.48 15.18 15.40
C PRO A 217 6.12 13.82 14.75
N GLU A 218 6.41 12.72 15.43
CA GLU A 218 6.08 11.37 14.98
C GLU A 218 4.56 11.13 14.92
N SER A 219 3.76 11.74 15.81
CA SER A 219 2.31 11.59 15.78
C SER A 219 1.68 12.16 14.51
N LEU A 220 2.29 13.19 13.91
CA LEU A 220 1.88 13.71 12.59
C LEU A 220 2.14 12.69 11.48
N THR A 221 3.26 11.96 11.56
CA THR A 221 3.57 10.89 10.59
C THR A 221 2.60 9.73 10.73
N ASP A 222 2.22 9.39 11.95
CA ASP A 222 1.26 8.32 12.21
C ASP A 222 -0.15 8.72 11.76
N LEU A 223 -0.55 10.00 11.92
CA LEU A 223 -1.78 10.55 11.35
C LEU A 223 -1.76 10.52 9.82
N ASP A 224 -0.66 10.96 9.18
CA ASP A 224 -0.49 10.88 7.73
C ASP A 224 -0.67 9.46 7.20
N PHE A 225 -0.05 8.48 7.87
CA PHE A 225 -0.20 7.09 7.50
C PHE A 225 -1.62 6.58 7.71
N TYR A 226 -2.25 6.89 8.85
CA TYR A 226 -3.61 6.46 9.17
C TYR A 226 -4.63 6.97 8.15
N PHE A 227 -4.66 8.27 7.90
CA PHE A 227 -5.63 8.86 6.97
C PHE A 227 -5.43 8.35 5.54
N TRP A 228 -4.18 8.13 5.13
CA TRP A 228 -3.88 7.60 3.79
C TRP A 228 -4.31 6.13 3.67
N LYS A 229 -4.03 5.31 4.69
CA LYS A 229 -4.39 3.89 4.71
C LYS A 229 -5.90 3.68 4.67
N GLU A 230 -6.65 4.48 5.43
CA GLU A 230 -8.12 4.39 5.49
C GLU A 230 -8.83 5.02 4.30
N ASN A 231 -8.07 5.63 3.37
CA ASN A 231 -8.60 6.42 2.27
C ASN A 231 -9.62 7.48 2.76
N PHE A 232 -9.28 8.14 3.88
CA PHE A 232 -10.26 8.88 4.68
C PHE A 232 -11.02 9.97 3.91
N PRO A 233 -10.36 10.84 3.11
CA PRO A 233 -11.05 11.89 2.34
C PRO A 233 -12.12 11.38 1.38
N GLU A 234 -11.96 10.16 0.87
CA GLU A 234 -12.85 9.56 -0.13
C GLU A 234 -13.91 8.66 0.52
N ARG A 235 -13.67 8.17 1.74
CA ARG A 235 -14.58 7.29 2.49
C ARG A 235 -15.67 8.04 3.25
N TYR A 236 -15.38 9.25 3.72
CA TYR A 236 -16.29 10.02 4.58
C TYR A 236 -16.93 11.19 3.83
N LYS A 237 -18.12 11.62 4.29
CA LYS A 237 -18.85 12.74 3.69
C LYS A 237 -18.04 14.04 3.80
N ARG A 238 -17.96 14.79 2.70
CA ARG A 238 -17.20 16.05 2.64
C ARG A 238 -17.63 17.05 3.71
N GLU A 239 -18.93 17.20 3.93
CA GLU A 239 -19.50 18.10 4.95
C GLU A 239 -18.97 17.77 6.35
N LEU A 240 -18.98 16.48 6.74
CA LEU A 240 -18.46 16.06 8.05
C LEU A 240 -16.95 16.27 8.19
N ILE A 241 -16.20 16.07 7.10
CA ILE A 241 -14.76 16.33 7.07
C ILE A 241 -14.51 17.84 7.29
N ASP A 242 -15.23 18.69 6.56
CA ASP A 242 -15.05 20.14 6.62
C ASP A 242 -15.50 20.75 7.94
N GLU A 243 -16.59 20.24 8.53
CA GLU A 243 -17.17 20.76 9.77
C GLU A 243 -16.44 20.27 11.04
N HIS A 244 -15.88 19.06 11.01
CA HIS A 244 -15.32 18.44 12.22
C HIS A 244 -13.84 18.08 12.09
N THR A 245 -13.46 17.32 11.07
CA THR A 245 -12.09 16.77 10.97
C THR A 245 -11.07 17.86 10.64
N VAL A 246 -11.36 18.73 9.68
CA VAL A 246 -10.45 19.80 9.25
C VAL A 246 -10.16 20.79 10.39
N PRO A 247 -11.16 21.32 11.13
CA PRO A 247 -10.91 22.17 12.29
C PRO A 247 -10.09 21.47 13.37
N ALA A 248 -10.47 20.25 13.75
CA ALA A 248 -9.78 19.49 14.79
C ALA A 248 -8.31 19.20 14.43
N LEU A 249 -8.06 18.85 13.17
CA LEU A 249 -6.71 18.61 12.65
C LEU A 249 -5.86 19.87 12.58
N GLY A 250 -6.44 20.99 12.10
CA GLY A 250 -5.75 22.28 12.07
C GLY A 250 -5.36 22.78 13.47
N ALA A 251 -6.26 22.60 14.44
CA ALA A 251 -6.00 22.94 15.83
C ALA A 251 -4.89 22.05 16.43
N TYR A 252 -4.93 20.74 16.19
CA TYR A 252 -3.91 19.80 16.64
C TYR A 252 -2.53 20.12 16.05
N LEU A 253 -2.46 20.32 14.72
CA LEU A 253 -1.23 20.68 14.02
C LEU A 253 -0.63 21.98 14.57
N GLY A 254 -1.44 23.03 14.72
CA GLY A 254 -0.97 24.29 15.29
C GLY A 254 -0.54 24.15 16.76
N GLY A 255 -1.24 23.31 17.54
CA GLY A 255 -0.86 22.94 18.90
C GLY A 255 0.52 22.30 18.97
N ILE A 256 0.85 21.42 18.02
CA ILE A 256 2.19 20.82 17.92
C ILE A 256 3.25 21.89 17.59
N LEU A 257 2.99 22.81 16.66
CA LEU A 257 3.93 23.91 16.37
C LEU A 257 4.20 24.77 17.61
N VAL A 258 3.16 25.09 18.39
CA VAL A 258 3.31 25.83 19.66
C VAL A 258 4.14 25.04 20.66
N ARG A 259 3.79 23.77 20.92
CA ARG A 259 4.42 22.94 21.96
C ARG A 259 5.86 22.53 21.61
N ARG A 260 6.15 22.24 20.34
CA ARG A 260 7.44 21.67 19.90
C ARG A 260 8.40 22.69 19.31
N LEU A 261 7.88 23.76 18.70
CA LEU A 261 8.71 24.80 18.06
C LEU A 261 8.64 26.16 18.79
N GLY A 262 7.99 26.24 19.95
CA GLY A 262 7.83 27.49 20.70
C GLY A 262 6.95 28.52 19.98
N GLY A 263 6.06 28.05 19.10
CA GLY A 263 5.19 28.91 18.32
C GLY A 263 4.20 29.71 19.17
N THR A 264 3.65 30.79 18.61
CA THR A 264 2.60 31.60 19.27
C THR A 264 1.38 31.72 18.37
N TRP A 265 0.21 31.36 18.91
CA TRP A 265 -1.07 31.55 18.22
C TRP A 265 -1.40 33.03 18.02
N VAL A 266 -1.81 33.36 16.80
CA VAL A 266 -2.44 34.61 16.40
C VAL A 266 -3.80 34.27 15.78
N PRO A 267 -4.87 34.21 16.60
CA PRO A 267 -6.20 33.80 16.13
C PRO A 267 -6.80 34.82 15.15
N ARG A 268 -7.65 34.32 14.27
CA ARG A 268 -8.35 35.13 13.25
C ARG A 268 -9.84 34.76 13.22
N GLN A 269 -10.69 35.69 12.78
CA GLN A 269 -12.13 35.45 12.66
C GLN A 269 -12.43 34.29 11.70
N LYS A 270 -11.73 34.26 10.56
CA LYS A 270 -11.78 33.12 9.65
C LYS A 270 -10.75 32.08 10.08
N LEU A 271 -11.22 30.88 10.41
CA LEU A 271 -10.37 29.81 10.96
C LEU A 271 -9.17 29.46 10.08
N GLU A 272 -9.34 29.42 8.76
CA GLU A 272 -8.27 29.13 7.78
C GLU A 272 -7.17 30.21 7.77
N GLU A 273 -7.47 31.43 8.23
CA GLU A 273 -6.50 32.51 8.35
C GLU A 273 -5.77 32.50 9.70
N SER A 274 -6.21 31.69 10.66
CA SER A 274 -5.57 31.61 11.97
C SER A 274 -4.14 31.10 11.87
N GLN A 275 -3.28 31.74 12.65
CA GLN A 275 -1.84 31.77 12.43
C GLN A 275 -1.07 31.21 13.63
N VAL A 276 0.04 30.52 13.38
CA VAL A 276 1.05 30.20 14.38
C VAL A 276 2.37 30.83 13.95
N ARG A 277 2.85 31.81 14.71
CA ARG A 277 4.16 32.42 14.48
C ARG A 277 5.26 31.50 15.01
N VAL A 278 6.19 31.09 14.16
CA VAL A 278 7.39 30.29 14.50
C VAL A 278 8.61 30.99 13.90
N GLY A 279 9.55 31.40 14.75
CA GLY A 279 10.65 32.27 14.34
C GLY A 279 10.14 33.57 13.71
N GLN A 280 10.60 33.87 12.50
CA GLN A 280 10.19 35.03 11.70
C GLN A 280 8.97 34.77 10.81
N ARG A 281 8.57 33.52 10.62
CA ARG A 281 7.46 33.14 9.73
C ARG A 281 6.19 32.87 10.50
N VAL A 282 5.09 32.87 9.76
CA VAL A 282 3.79 32.53 10.28
C VAL A 282 3.17 31.42 9.44
N TRP A 283 2.63 30.43 10.12
CA TRP A 283 2.14 29.19 9.56
C TRP A 283 0.61 29.14 9.70
N LEU A 284 -0.10 28.67 8.67
CA LEU A 284 -1.56 28.58 8.60
C LEU A 284 -2.05 27.12 8.74
N PRO A 285 -2.07 26.55 9.95
CA PRO A 285 -2.33 25.12 10.15
C PRO A 285 -3.73 24.67 9.74
N PHE A 286 -4.76 25.52 9.88
CA PHE A 286 -6.12 25.21 9.45
C PHE A 286 -6.25 25.18 7.92
N LEU A 287 -5.59 26.10 7.22
CA LEU A 287 -5.52 26.07 5.76
C LEU A 287 -4.81 24.80 5.28
N ARG A 288 -3.70 24.43 5.93
CA ARG A 288 -2.99 23.17 5.65
C ARG A 288 -3.91 21.97 5.82
N ALA A 289 -4.60 21.86 6.96
CA ALA A 289 -5.53 20.77 7.24
C ALA A 289 -6.66 20.67 6.20
N ARG A 290 -7.20 21.81 5.75
CA ARG A 290 -8.23 21.84 4.70
C ARG A 290 -7.71 21.32 3.36
N ARG A 291 -6.52 21.75 2.94
CA ARG A 291 -5.88 21.30 1.68
C ARG A 291 -5.54 19.81 1.75
N TYR A 292 -4.98 19.37 2.87
CA TYR A 292 -4.63 17.99 3.19
C TYR A 292 -5.82 17.02 3.08
N MET A 293 -6.97 17.39 3.62
CA MET A 293 -8.14 16.52 3.63
C MET A 293 -8.93 16.46 2.31
N ARG A 294 -8.43 17.01 1.19
CA ARG A 294 -9.21 17.09 -0.07
C ARG A 294 -9.39 15.76 -0.80
N SER A 295 -8.35 14.94 -0.84
CA SER A 295 -8.32 13.68 -1.58
C SER A 295 -7.21 12.79 -1.00
N ARG A 296 -7.16 11.52 -1.40
CA ARG A 296 -6.06 10.64 -0.99
C ARG A 296 -4.69 11.15 -1.41
N GLN A 297 -4.58 11.72 -2.61
CA GLN A 297 -3.33 12.31 -3.10
C GLN A 297 -2.93 13.55 -2.30
N SER A 298 -3.93 14.37 -1.91
CA SER A 298 -3.69 15.56 -1.09
C SER A 298 -3.12 15.24 0.29
N LEU A 299 -3.32 14.02 0.81
CA LEU A 299 -2.67 13.59 2.05
C LEU A 299 -1.15 13.49 1.91
N LEU A 300 -0.63 13.22 0.71
CA LEU A 300 0.80 13.21 0.43
C LEU A 300 1.28 14.61 0.06
N ASP A 301 0.57 15.29 -0.85
CA ASP A 301 0.95 16.62 -1.34
C ASP A 301 0.96 17.66 -0.22
N HIS A 302 0.03 17.52 0.74
CA HIS A 302 -0.10 18.42 1.88
C HIS A 302 0.16 17.72 3.22
N SER A 303 1.06 16.73 3.26
CA SER A 303 1.45 16.00 4.47
C SER A 303 1.70 16.91 5.67
N LEU A 304 1.20 16.50 6.83
CA LEU A 304 1.37 17.22 8.09
C LEU A 304 2.82 17.14 8.57
N THR A 305 3.48 16.00 8.36
CA THR A 305 4.90 15.79 8.67
C THR A 305 5.80 16.74 7.89
N GLN A 306 5.59 16.87 6.58
CA GLN A 306 6.37 17.80 5.76
C GLN A 306 6.19 19.24 6.25
N TYR A 307 4.95 19.61 6.55
CA TYR A 307 4.63 20.95 7.03
C TYR A 307 5.34 21.29 8.33
N PHE A 308 5.34 20.36 9.30
CA PHE A 308 6.06 20.53 10.56
C PHE A 308 7.56 20.68 10.35
N ARG A 309 8.17 19.82 9.51
CA ARG A 309 9.62 19.86 9.23
C ARG A 309 10.04 21.16 8.55
N GLU A 310 9.22 21.66 7.63
CA GLU A 310 9.48 22.95 7.02
C GLU A 310 9.41 24.07 8.07
N ALA A 311 8.39 24.08 8.94
CA ALA A 311 8.30 25.04 10.04
C ALA A 311 9.49 24.97 11.01
N GLU A 312 9.98 23.76 11.30
CA GLU A 312 11.13 23.53 12.17
C GLU A 312 12.41 24.17 11.61
N ARG A 313 12.61 24.16 10.29
CA ARG A 313 13.77 24.81 9.64
C ARG A 313 13.84 26.32 9.88
N TYR A 314 12.69 26.97 10.13
CA TYR A 314 12.59 28.43 10.35
C TYR A 314 12.36 28.81 11.80
N ARG A 315 12.63 27.91 12.76
CA ARG A 315 12.44 28.20 14.19
C ARG A 315 13.44 29.21 14.77
N SER A 316 14.56 29.45 14.09
CA SER A 316 15.67 30.31 14.53
C SER A 316 15.64 31.67 13.86
#